data_AF-A0A0C2VG60-F1
#
_entry.id   AF-A0A0C2VG60-F1
#
_cell.length_a   1.000
_cell.length_b   1.000
_cell.length_c   1.000
_cell.angle_alpha   90.00
_cell.angle_beta   90.00
_cell.angle_gamma   90.00
#
_symmetry.space_group_name_H-M   'P 1'
#
loop_
_entity.id
_entity.type
_entity.pdbx_description
1 polymer ?
#
loop_
_entity_poly.entity_id
_entity_poly.type
_entity_poly.pdbx_seq_one_letter_code
_entity_poly.pdbx_strand_id
1 'polypeptide(L)'
;MTGSSLIDLLEKMLKLHKSLQQIAINKTAVIKEGNLTSLTALMQEEQKHIHAINTLEKKRIGLMTELTGKNSAGLQEALPYIEEKEHEPLLHMQEEMLAVLTALKETNTLNQLLLEQSMQFVSLNMDLLMPSADTQTYGNRGDDQSNETIKPLFDSQA
;
A
#
# COMPACT_ATOMS: atom_id res chain seq x y z
N MET A 1 6.49 7.53 -37.85
CA MET A 1 5.23 6.84 -37.45
C MET A 1 5.28 6.24 -36.04
N THR A 2 6.46 5.90 -35.51
CA THR A 2 6.64 5.30 -34.17
C THR A 2 6.49 6.31 -33.02
N GLY A 3 6.93 7.57 -33.18
CA GLY A 3 6.84 8.59 -32.13
C GLY A 3 5.40 8.99 -31.78
N SER A 4 4.53 9.27 -32.76
CA SER A 4 3.10 9.47 -32.54
C SER A 4 2.41 8.33 -31.78
N SER A 5 2.83 7.07 -32.00
CA SER A 5 2.27 5.92 -31.27
C SER A 5 2.72 5.89 -29.80
N LEU A 6 3.94 6.36 -29.52
CA LEU A 6 4.47 6.51 -28.17
C LEU A 6 3.77 7.65 -27.42
N ILE A 7 3.51 8.78 -28.10
CA ILE A 7 2.76 9.92 -27.55
C ILE A 7 1.36 9.48 -27.13
N ASP A 8 0.61 8.83 -28.03
CA ASP A 8 -0.74 8.32 -27.73
C ASP A 8 -0.75 7.33 -26.55
N LEU A 9 0.31 6.53 -26.43
CA LEU A 9 0.46 5.58 -25.34
C LEU A 9 0.71 6.29 -24.01
N LEU A 10 1.63 7.25 -24.00
CA LEU A 10 1.97 8.04 -22.81
C LEU A 10 0.78 8.87 -22.34
N GLU A 11 -0.02 9.43 -23.25
CA GLU A 11 -1.24 10.17 -22.90
C GLU A 11 -2.27 9.25 -22.20
N LYS A 12 -2.44 8.01 -22.69
CA LYS A 12 -3.32 7.02 -22.05
C LYS A 12 -2.80 6.61 -20.67
N MET A 13 -1.50 6.40 -20.54
CA MET A 13 -0.88 6.08 -19.24
C MET A 13 -1.07 7.23 -18.25
N LEU A 14 -0.85 8.48 -18.67
CA LEU A 14 -1.05 9.67 -17.86
C LEU A 14 -2.49 9.79 -17.37
N LYS A 15 -3.49 9.57 -18.24
CA LYS A 15 -4.92 9.56 -17.86
C LYS A 15 -5.20 8.50 -16.78
N LEU A 16 -4.66 7.30 -16.92
CA LEU A 16 -4.82 6.25 -15.91
C LEU A 16 -4.14 6.61 -14.58
N HIS A 17 -2.94 7.18 -14.61
CA HIS A 17 -2.25 7.62 -13.40
C HIS A 17 -2.99 8.75 -12.68
N LYS A 18 -3.57 9.72 -13.41
CA LYS A 18 -4.41 10.77 -12.82
C LYS A 18 -5.69 10.19 -12.20
N SER A 19 -6.34 9.23 -12.87
CA SER A 19 -7.50 8.54 -12.31
C SER A 19 -7.13 7.77 -11.02
N LEU A 20 -5.99 7.08 -11.03
CA LEU A 20 -5.47 6.38 -9.86
C LEU A 20 -5.13 7.34 -8.70
N GLN A 21 -4.59 8.52 -9.00
CA GLN A 21 -4.37 9.59 -8.02
C GLN A 21 -5.68 10.03 -7.37
N GLN A 22 -6.74 10.22 -8.15
CA GLN A 22 -8.05 10.58 -7.61
C GLN A 22 -8.62 9.48 -6.70
N ILE A 23 -8.44 8.20 -7.06
CA ILE A 23 -8.81 7.07 -6.21
C ILE A 23 -8.03 7.12 -4.89
N ALA A 24 -6.73 7.40 -4.93
CA ALA A 24 -5.91 7.52 -3.73
C ALA A 24 -6.37 8.66 -2.81
N ILE A 25 -6.75 9.81 -3.37
CA ILE A 25 -7.31 10.94 -2.60
C ILE A 25 -8.66 10.56 -1.97
N ASN A 26 -9.55 9.91 -2.73
CA ASN A 26 -10.84 9.46 -2.23
C ASN A 26 -10.67 8.42 -1.11
N LYS A 27 -9.65 7.56 -1.23
CA LYS A 27 -9.28 6.59 -0.19
C LYS A 27 -8.91 7.29 1.11
N THR A 28 -8.22 8.43 1.06
CA THR A 28 -7.93 9.25 2.25
C THR A 28 -9.19 9.68 2.99
N ALA A 29 -10.23 10.11 2.28
CA ALA A 29 -11.50 10.51 2.90
C ALA A 29 -12.20 9.31 3.56
N VAL A 30 -12.30 8.21 2.83
CA VAL A 30 -12.96 6.98 3.32
C VAL A 30 -12.24 6.34 4.51
N ILE A 31 -10.90 6.38 4.53
CA ILE A 31 -10.10 5.90 5.67
C ILE A 31 -10.43 6.73 6.93
N LYS A 32 -10.52 8.05 6.81
CA LYS A 32 -10.88 8.93 7.94
C LYS A 32 -12.29 8.68 8.46
N GLU A 33 -13.22 8.31 7.59
CA GLU A 33 -14.60 7.96 7.96
C GLU A 33 -14.73 6.54 8.53
N GLY A 34 -13.72 5.67 8.37
CA GLY A 34 -13.77 4.28 8.82
C GLY A 34 -14.73 3.38 8.02
N ASN A 35 -15.12 3.79 6.80
CA ASN A 35 -16.10 3.06 6.00
C ASN A 35 -15.44 1.93 5.19
N LEU A 36 -15.45 0.71 5.75
CA LEU A 36 -14.85 -0.48 5.14
C LEU A 36 -15.48 -0.88 3.79
N THR A 37 -16.79 -0.68 3.61
CA THR A 37 -17.48 -1.04 2.36
C THR A 37 -17.00 -0.17 1.21
N SER A 38 -16.97 1.15 1.41
CA SER A 38 -16.45 2.11 0.44
C SER A 38 -14.96 1.90 0.17
N LEU A 39 -14.18 1.55 1.20
CA LEU A 39 -12.75 1.25 1.07
C LEU A 39 -12.52 0.05 0.16
N THR A 40 -13.31 -1.02 0.34
CA THR A 40 -13.24 -2.24 -0.46
C THR A 40 -13.57 -1.96 -1.94
N ALA A 41 -14.61 -1.16 -2.21
CA ALA A 41 -14.96 -0.78 -3.56
C ALA A 41 -13.84 0.04 -4.24
N LEU A 42 -13.25 1.00 -3.54
CA LEU A 42 -12.12 1.79 -4.05
C LEU A 42 -10.89 0.92 -4.34
N MET A 43 -10.61 -0.09 -3.50
CA MET A 43 -9.51 -1.03 -3.74
C MET A 43 -9.72 -1.88 -4.99
N GLN A 44 -10.96 -2.27 -5.31
CA GLN A 44 -11.26 -3.00 -6.54
C GLN A 44 -11.03 -2.14 -7.78
N GLU A 45 -11.45 -0.87 -7.74
CA GLU A 45 -11.18 0.08 -8.82
C GLU A 45 -9.68 0.37 -8.98
N GLU A 46 -8.96 0.54 -7.87
CA GLU A 46 -7.50 0.66 -7.84
C GLU A 46 -6.82 -0.52 -8.57
N GLN A 47 -7.26 -1.75 -8.28
CA GLN A 47 -6.71 -2.95 -8.91
C GLN A 47 -6.94 -3.01 -10.43
N LYS A 48 -8.10 -2.55 -10.92
CA LYS A 48 -8.39 -2.44 -12.36
C LYS A 48 -7.43 -1.46 -13.05
N HIS A 49 -7.19 -0.31 -12.43
CA HIS A 49 -6.27 0.70 -12.96
C HIS A 49 -4.83 0.17 -13.00
N ILE A 50 -4.38 -0.51 -11.94
CA ILE A 50 -3.06 -1.16 -11.91
C ILE A 50 -2.91 -2.18 -13.04
N HIS A 51 -3.93 -3.00 -13.28
CA HIS A 51 -3.90 -3.97 -14.38
C HIS A 51 -3.81 -3.30 -15.77
N ALA A 52 -4.58 -2.22 -15.97
CA ALA A 52 -4.53 -1.45 -17.21
C ALA A 52 -3.16 -0.78 -17.42
N ILE A 53 -2.59 -0.17 -16.38
CA ILE A 53 -1.25 0.44 -16.41
C ILE A 53 -0.19 -0.60 -16.76
N ASN A 54 -0.22 -1.77 -16.12
CA ASN A 54 0.72 -2.86 -16.42
C ASN A 54 0.63 -3.33 -17.88
N THR A 55 -0.56 -3.32 -18.46
CA THR A 55 -0.76 -3.68 -19.87
C THR A 55 -0.18 -2.62 -20.81
N LEU A 56 -0.37 -1.33 -20.51
CA LEU A 56 0.21 -0.25 -21.30
C LEU A 56 1.73 -0.20 -21.17
N GLU A 57 2.27 -0.45 -19.98
CA GLU A 57 3.71 -0.48 -19.73
C GLU A 57 4.40 -1.58 -20.56
N LYS A 58 3.79 -2.77 -20.65
CA LYS A 58 4.28 -3.84 -21.54
C LYS A 58 4.32 -3.39 -23.01
N LYS A 59 3.29 -2.66 -23.47
CA LYS A 59 3.27 -2.09 -24.82
C LYS A 59 4.38 -1.04 -25.00
N ARG A 60 4.62 -0.20 -23.99
CA ARG A 60 5.68 0.81 -24.01
C ARG A 60 7.05 0.17 -24.15
N ILE A 61 7.33 -0.86 -23.35
CA ILE A 61 8.58 -1.63 -23.41
C ILE A 61 8.73 -2.27 -24.79
N GLY A 62 7.67 -2.85 -25.36
CA GLY A 62 7.70 -3.42 -26.71
C GLY A 62 8.07 -2.39 -27.78
N LEU A 63 7.40 -1.23 -27.79
CA LEU A 63 7.69 -0.15 -28.74
C LEU A 63 9.10 0.40 -28.57
N MET A 64 9.57 0.59 -27.32
CA MET A 64 10.93 1.06 -27.04
C MET A 64 11.99 0.04 -27.48
N THR A 65 11.70 -1.25 -27.34
CA THR A 65 12.60 -2.32 -27.79
C THR A 65 12.68 -2.35 -29.32
N GLU A 66 11.56 -2.15 -30.01
CA GLU A 66 11.53 -2.05 -31.48
C GLU A 66 12.30 -0.83 -31.99
N LEU A 67 12.20 0.30 -31.28
CA LEU A 67 12.89 1.55 -31.62
C LEU A 67 14.39 1.51 -31.35
N THR A 68 14.80 1.01 -30.18
CA THR A 68 16.18 1.16 -29.67
C THR A 68 16.99 -0.13 -29.73
N GLY A 69 16.35 -1.28 -30.00
CA GLY A 69 16.96 -2.61 -29.89
C GLY A 69 17.28 -3.05 -28.46
N LYS A 70 16.99 -2.22 -27.46
CA LYS A 70 17.25 -2.50 -26.04
C LYS A 70 15.96 -2.73 -25.28
N ASN A 71 16.00 -3.75 -24.42
CA ASN A 71 14.90 -3.99 -23.50
C ASN A 71 14.93 -2.93 -22.38
N SER A 72 13.79 -2.28 -22.11
CA SER A 72 13.64 -1.23 -21.09
C SER A 72 14.47 0.05 -21.30
N ALA A 73 14.68 0.48 -22.55
CA ALA A 73 15.31 1.76 -22.84
C ALA A 73 14.50 2.94 -22.25
N GLY A 74 15.21 3.94 -21.70
CA GLY A 74 14.59 5.19 -21.25
C GLY A 74 14.15 6.08 -22.42
N LEU A 75 13.31 7.08 -22.15
CA LEU A 75 12.87 8.03 -23.17
C LEU A 75 14.06 8.75 -23.83
N GLN A 76 15.05 9.14 -23.04
CA GLN A 76 16.29 9.78 -23.50
C GLN A 76 17.07 8.91 -24.51
N GLU A 77 17.04 7.58 -24.34
CA GLU A 77 17.68 6.64 -25.28
C GLU A 77 16.85 6.42 -26.55
N ALA A 78 15.55 6.70 -26.50
CA ALA A 78 14.65 6.60 -27.64
C ALA A 78 14.61 7.88 -28.50
N LEU A 79 14.94 9.05 -27.94
CA LEU A 79 14.94 10.35 -28.65
C LEU A 79 15.70 10.33 -29.99
N PRO A 80 16.90 9.73 -30.11
CA PRO A 80 17.63 9.70 -31.39
C PRO A 80 16.90 8.95 -32.53
N TYR A 81 15.93 8.10 -32.19
CA TYR A 81 15.15 7.29 -33.13
C TYR A 81 13.77 7.90 -33.44
N ILE A 82 13.46 9.06 -32.86
CA ILE A 82 12.18 9.76 -32.97
C ILE A 82 12.42 11.08 -33.71
N GLU A 83 11.42 11.53 -34.47
CA GLU A 83 11.49 12.81 -35.17
C GLU A 83 11.63 13.97 -34.18
N GLU A 84 12.53 14.92 -34.46
CA GLU A 84 12.88 16.02 -33.56
C GLU A 84 11.66 16.88 -33.17
N LYS A 85 10.68 17.00 -34.05
CA LYS A 85 9.40 17.69 -33.81
C LYS A 85 8.56 17.05 -32.70
N GLU A 86 8.79 15.77 -32.38
CA GLU A 86 8.06 15.00 -31.36
C GLU A 86 8.83 14.97 -30.03
N HIS A 87 10.05 15.52 -29.95
CA HIS A 87 10.87 15.48 -28.74
C HIS A 87 10.29 16.33 -27.61
N GLU A 88 9.92 17.58 -27.91
CA GLU A 88 9.35 18.52 -26.94
C GLU A 88 8.07 17.99 -26.28
N PRO A 89 7.05 17.51 -27.02
CA PRO A 89 5.83 16.98 -26.40
C PRO A 89 6.10 15.71 -25.59
N LEU A 90 7.05 14.87 -25.99
CA LEU A 90 7.44 13.68 -25.23
C LEU A 90 8.11 14.03 -23.90
N LEU A 91 9.01 15.03 -23.89
CA LEU A 91 9.65 15.51 -22.67
C LEU A 91 8.62 16.16 -21.73
N HIS A 92 7.72 16.98 -22.26
CA HIS A 92 6.64 17.58 -21.47
C HIS A 92 5.73 16.51 -20.82
N MET A 93 5.34 15.48 -21.58
CA MET A 93 4.56 14.36 -21.01
C MET A 93 5.34 13.58 -19.94
N GLN A 94 6.66 13.42 -20.11
CA GLN A 94 7.49 12.77 -19.10
C GLN A 94 7.49 13.56 -17.78
N GLU A 95 7.67 14.87 -17.85
CA GLU A 95 7.62 15.75 -16.69
C GLU A 95 6.26 15.69 -15.99
N GLU A 96 5.17 15.78 -16.77
CA GLU A 96 3.82 15.70 -16.23
C GLU A 96 3.55 14.35 -15.55
N MET A 97 3.99 13.25 -16.18
CA MET A 97 3.84 11.91 -15.60
C MET A 97 4.64 11.77 -14.30
N LEU A 98 5.85 12.35 -14.23
CA LEU A 98 6.67 12.35 -13.02
C LEU A 98 6.00 13.13 -11.88
N ALA A 99 5.38 14.27 -12.18
CA ALA A 99 4.64 15.05 -11.20
C ALA A 99 3.45 14.27 -10.64
N VAL A 100 2.64 13.64 -11.50
CA VAL A 100 1.49 12.81 -11.10
C VAL A 100 1.94 11.61 -10.26
N LEU A 101 3.01 10.92 -10.65
CA LEU A 101 3.54 9.78 -9.91
C LEU A 101 4.08 10.18 -8.53
N THR A 102 4.74 11.33 -8.42
CA THR A 102 5.22 11.86 -7.15
C THR A 102 4.05 12.13 -6.21
N ALA A 103 3.03 12.85 -6.68
CA ALA A 103 1.85 13.17 -5.89
C ALA A 103 1.04 11.90 -5.49
N LEU A 104 0.96 10.92 -6.40
CA LEU A 104 0.36 9.61 -6.09
C LEU A 104 1.12 8.89 -4.97
N LYS A 105 2.46 8.90 -5.02
CA LYS A 105 3.31 8.29 -4.00
C LYS A 105 3.10 8.94 -2.63
N GLU A 106 3.09 10.27 -2.58
CA GLU A 106 2.84 11.02 -1.35
C GLU A 106 1.47 10.68 -0.74
N THR A 107 0.42 10.64 -1.59
CA THR A 107 -0.95 10.30 -1.15
C THR A 107 -1.02 8.86 -0.62
N ASN A 108 -0.33 7.92 -1.27
CA ASN A 108 -0.28 6.53 -0.83
C ASN A 108 0.43 6.39 0.53
N THR A 109 1.58 7.05 0.70
CA THR A 109 2.30 7.09 1.98
C THR A 109 1.44 7.68 3.10
N LEU A 110 0.71 8.76 2.83
CA LEU A 110 -0.25 9.33 3.78
C LEU A 110 -1.33 8.32 4.16
N ASN A 111 -1.91 7.62 3.19
CA ASN A 111 -2.95 6.63 3.45
C ASN A 111 -2.44 5.44 4.28
N GLN A 112 -1.19 5.01 4.05
CA GLN A 112 -0.55 3.98 4.87
C GLN A 112 -0.41 4.44 6.33
N LEU A 113 0.10 5.66 6.53
CA LEU A 113 0.25 6.23 7.88
C LEU A 113 -1.11 6.36 8.62
N LEU A 114 -2.16 6.81 7.93
CA LEU A 114 -3.50 6.92 8.52
C LEU A 114 -4.07 5.55 8.94
N LEU A 115 -3.84 4.51 8.15
CA LEU A 115 -4.24 3.15 8.47
C LEU A 115 -3.46 2.61 9.68
N GLU A 116 -2.15 2.82 9.73
CA GLU A 116 -1.31 2.42 10.87
C GLU A 116 -1.76 3.11 12.16
N GLN A 117 -2.02 4.42 12.13
CA GLN A 117 -2.53 5.17 13.27
C GLN A 117 -3.90 4.67 13.73
N SER A 118 -4.79 4.35 12.79
CA SER A 118 -6.12 3.80 13.10
C SER A 118 -6.00 2.44 13.80
N MET A 119 -5.10 1.58 13.33
CA MET A 119 -4.83 0.28 13.96
C MET A 119 -4.22 0.42 15.36
N GLN A 120 -3.27 1.34 15.55
CA GLN A 120 -2.69 1.63 16.87
C GLN A 120 -3.75 2.14 17.84
N PHE A 121 -4.64 3.04 17.39
CA PHE A 121 -5.75 3.52 18.21
C PHE A 121 -6.69 2.39 18.61
N VAL A 122 -7.09 1.53 17.68
CA VAL A 122 -7.93 0.35 18.01
C VAL A 122 -7.23 -0.57 19.01
N SER A 123 -5.94 -0.86 18.84
CA SER A 123 -5.17 -1.68 19.77
C SER A 123 -5.12 -1.08 21.17
N LEU A 124 -4.77 0.21 21.30
CA LEU A 124 -4.71 0.90 22.59
C LEU A 124 -6.07 0.90 23.30
N ASN A 125 -7.16 1.14 22.57
CA ASN A 125 -8.50 1.09 23.16
C ASN A 125 -8.88 -0.33 23.58
N MET A 126 -8.50 -1.35 22.82
CA MET A 126 -8.69 -2.74 23.23
C MET A 126 -7.88 -3.07 24.49
N ASP A 127 -6.63 -2.64 24.60
CA ASP A 127 -5.79 -2.84 25.80
C ASP A 127 -6.36 -2.13 27.04
N LEU A 128 -7.01 -0.98 26.86
CA LEU A 128 -7.70 -0.25 27.94
C LEU A 128 -9.02 -0.91 28.36
N LEU A 129 -9.78 -1.47 27.41
CA LEU A 129 -11.06 -2.13 27.67
C LEU A 129 -10.89 -3.57 28.16
N MET A 130 -9.80 -4.23 27.75
CA MET A 130 -9.35 -5.53 28.21
C MET A 130 -7.99 -5.34 28.86
N PRO A 131 -7.91 -4.78 30.09
CA PRO A 131 -6.67 -4.85 30.84
C PRO A 131 -6.34 -6.34 30.91
N SER A 132 -5.22 -6.73 30.29
CA SER A 132 -4.66 -8.07 30.41
C SER A 132 -4.82 -8.44 31.88
N ALA A 133 -5.53 -9.52 32.16
CA ALA A 133 -5.66 -10.04 33.51
C ALA A 133 -4.26 -10.47 33.93
N ASP A 134 -3.45 -9.50 34.37
CA ASP A 134 -2.27 -9.76 35.16
C ASP A 134 -2.82 -10.48 36.37
N THR A 135 -2.60 -11.79 36.35
CA THR A 135 -2.88 -12.72 37.43
C THR A 135 -1.93 -12.41 38.59
N GLN A 136 -2.05 -11.21 39.16
CA GLN A 136 -1.58 -10.92 40.50
C GLN A 136 -2.60 -11.48 41.49
N THR A 137 -2.74 -12.81 41.50
CA THR A 137 -3.31 -13.52 42.64
C THR A 137 -2.24 -13.60 43.73
N TYR A 138 -1.93 -12.45 44.33
CA TYR A 138 -1.17 -12.40 45.58
C TYR A 138 -2.08 -11.90 46.71
N GLY A 139 -2.52 -12.87 47.52
CA GLY A 139 -2.79 -12.65 48.94
C GLY A 139 -4.22 -12.31 49.33
N ASN A 140 -5.00 -13.32 49.73
CA ASN A 140 -5.45 -13.29 51.11
C ASN A 140 -5.65 -14.69 51.69
N ARG A 141 -5.07 -14.89 52.87
CA ARG A 141 -5.22 -16.06 53.74
C ARG A 141 -6.56 -15.93 54.45
N GLY A 142 -7.29 -17.04 54.60
CA GLY A 142 -8.55 -17.08 55.34
C GLY A 142 -9.04 -18.52 55.47
N ASP A 143 -8.50 -19.19 56.48
CA ASP A 143 -9.02 -20.32 57.26
C ASP A 143 -10.51 -20.66 57.02
N ASP A 144 -10.83 -21.91 56.63
CA ASP A 144 -11.55 -22.89 57.48
C ASP A 144 -11.88 -24.20 56.72
N GLN A 145 -11.44 -25.32 57.31
CA GLN A 145 -11.99 -26.68 57.29
C GLN A 145 -12.50 -27.35 56.00
N SER A 146 -11.85 -28.43 55.57
CA SER A 146 -11.98 -29.79 56.15
C SER A 146 -11.59 -30.90 55.14
N ASN A 147 -11.00 -31.95 55.70
CA ASN A 147 -11.01 -33.33 55.20
C ASN A 147 -10.11 -33.69 54.00
N GLU A 148 -8.91 -34.20 54.24
CA GLU A 148 -8.67 -35.65 54.43
C GLU A 148 -7.17 -35.97 54.30
N THR A 149 -6.60 -36.34 55.44
CA THR A 149 -5.65 -37.44 55.66
C THR A 149 -4.89 -37.99 54.44
N ILE A 150 -3.62 -37.60 54.25
CA ILE A 150 -2.51 -38.54 54.03
C ILE A 150 -1.22 -37.95 54.63
N LYS A 151 -0.81 -38.45 55.81
CA LYS A 151 0.60 -38.53 56.23
C LYS A 151 1.07 -39.96 55.92
N PRO A 152 2.26 -40.13 55.33
CA PRO A 152 3.38 -40.60 56.14
C PRO A 152 4.62 -39.74 55.87
N LEU A 153 5.19 -39.15 56.93
CA LEU A 153 6.32 -39.71 57.67
C LEU A 153 7.62 -39.66 56.85
N PHE A 154 8.24 -38.48 56.85
CA PHE A 154 9.70 -38.40 56.82
C PHE A 154 10.20 -39.10 58.09
N ASP A 155 11.02 -40.13 57.92
CA ASP A 155 11.92 -40.59 58.97
C ASP A 155 13.35 -40.20 58.61
N SER A 156 14.07 -39.72 59.61
CA SER A 156 15.31 -38.98 59.51
C SER A 156 16.47 -39.87 59.95
N GLN A 157 17.55 -39.88 59.18
CA GLN A 157 18.95 -40.22 59.55
C GLN A 157 19.25 -41.54 60.32
N ALA A 158 20.01 -42.42 59.67
CA ALA A 158 21.23 -43.07 60.19
C ALA A 158 22.06 -43.63 59.03
#